data_AF-A0A835PVG0-F1
#
_entry.id   AF-A0A835PVG0-F1
#
_cell.length_a   1.000
_cell.length_b   1.000
_cell.length_c   1.000
_cell.angle_alpha   90.00
_cell.angle_beta   90.00
_cell.angle_gamma   90.00
#
_symmetry.space_group_name_H-M   'P 1'
#
loop_
_entity.id
_entity.type
_entity.pdbx_description
1 polymer ?
#
loop_
_entity_poly.entity_id
_entity_poly.type
_entity_poly.pdbx_seq_one_letter_code
_entity_poly.pdbx_strand_id
1 'polypeptide(L)'
;MSDSFLGFVGVSISFVASHASDSNCRKVIMVKHNNVVPNGHFKKHWQNYVRTWFNQPARKTRRRIARQKKAVKIFPRPTSGPLRPVVQCPTRKYNMKSRAGKGFTLEELKAAGIPRKLAPTIGIAVDHRRKNRSLESLQVNVQRLKTYKAKLVIFPRRARKFKAGDSAPEELASATQVKGDYMPIVREKPSVEFVKITDEMKAFKAYGKLRVERMNARQVGARLKKAAEAEKEDKK
;
A
#
# COMPACT_ATOMS: atom_id res chain seq x y z
N MET A 1 -70.32 17.46 60.80
CA MET A 1 -69.43 16.86 61.82
C MET A 1 -68.02 17.37 61.50
N SER A 2 -67.69 18.61 61.89
CA SER A 2 -67.09 18.97 63.19
C SER A 2 -65.77 18.24 63.39
N ASP A 3 -64.67 18.91 63.02
CA ASP A 3 -63.60 19.36 63.92
C ASP A 3 -62.70 18.20 64.39
N SER A 4 -61.38 18.23 64.20
CA SER A 4 -60.52 19.14 64.97
C SER A 4 -59.08 19.18 64.44
N PHE A 5 -58.53 20.38 64.56
CA PHE A 5 -57.14 20.82 64.46
C PHE A 5 -56.15 20.07 65.39
N LEU A 6 -54.89 19.98 64.95
CA LEU A 6 -53.61 20.37 65.60
C LEU A 6 -52.48 19.78 64.72
N GLY A 7 -51.37 20.41 64.36
CA GLY A 7 -50.67 21.59 64.87
C GLY A 7 -49.18 21.39 64.55
N PHE A 8 -48.73 22.03 63.46
CA PHE A 8 -47.40 22.62 63.19
C PHE A 8 -46.19 22.22 64.08
N VAL A 9 -45.09 21.71 63.49
CA VAL A 9 -43.70 22.23 63.67
C VAL A 9 -42.86 21.81 62.45
N GLY A 10 -42.31 22.77 61.71
CA GLY A 10 -41.44 22.51 60.57
C GLY A 10 -39.99 22.22 60.94
N VAL A 11 -39.24 21.63 60.00
CA VAL A 11 -37.81 21.92 59.79
C VAL A 11 -37.54 21.88 58.29
N SER A 12 -37.10 23.02 57.79
CA SER A 12 -36.51 23.22 56.47
C SER A 12 -35.30 22.32 56.26
N ILE A 13 -35.27 21.51 55.19
CA ILE A 13 -34.01 21.05 54.61
C ILE A 13 -34.00 21.40 53.13
N SER A 14 -33.27 22.49 52.89
CA SER A 14 -32.71 23.00 51.66
C SER A 14 -32.32 21.94 50.64
N PHE A 15 -32.89 22.09 49.45
CA PHE A 15 -32.17 22.22 48.17
C PHE A 15 -30.67 21.85 48.19
N VAL A 16 -30.29 20.73 47.54
CA VAL A 16 -29.17 20.69 46.58
C VAL A 16 -29.47 19.63 45.52
N ALA A 17 -30.00 20.05 44.38
CA ALA A 17 -29.77 19.37 43.12
C ALA A 17 -28.32 19.66 42.71
N SER A 18 -27.44 18.65 42.75
CA SER A 18 -26.14 18.73 42.11
C SER A 18 -26.16 17.87 40.85
N HIS A 19 -26.76 18.43 39.79
CA HIS A 19 -26.33 18.11 38.44
C HIS A 19 -24.89 18.61 38.30
N ALA A 20 -23.92 17.71 38.50
CA ALA A 20 -22.55 17.95 38.10
C ALA A 20 -22.48 17.94 36.56
N SER A 21 -22.94 19.02 35.96
CA SER A 21 -22.56 19.40 34.60
C SER A 21 -21.06 19.69 34.64
N ASP A 22 -20.25 18.75 34.14
CA ASP A 22 -18.82 18.94 33.91
C ASP A 22 -18.59 20.11 32.95
N SER A 23 -18.54 21.30 33.53
CA SER A 23 -18.11 22.55 32.94
C SER A 23 -16.60 22.55 32.80
N ASN A 24 -16.08 21.68 31.92
CA ASN A 24 -14.66 21.71 31.56
C ASN A 24 -14.43 22.80 30.48
N CYS A 25 -14.76 24.04 30.82
CA CYS A 25 -14.38 25.23 30.07
C CYS A 25 -13.11 25.81 30.69
N ARG A 26 -11.98 25.59 30.01
CA ARG A 26 -10.71 26.33 30.13
C ARG A 26 -10.12 26.48 31.54
N LYS A 27 -9.80 25.37 32.20
CA LYS A 27 -8.65 25.38 33.12
C LYS A 27 -7.39 25.29 32.25
N VAL A 28 -6.65 26.39 32.10
CA VAL A 28 -5.28 26.34 31.57
C VAL A 28 -4.55 25.32 32.43
N ILE A 29 -4.20 24.17 31.86
CA ILE A 29 -3.45 23.13 32.56
C ILE A 29 -2.06 23.72 32.78
N MET A 30 -1.90 24.41 33.90
CA MET A 30 -0.62 24.90 34.34
C MET A 30 0.23 23.67 34.63
N VAL A 31 1.16 23.42 33.72
CA VAL A 31 2.05 22.28 33.80
C VAL A 31 2.91 22.44 35.04
N LYS A 32 2.91 21.45 35.93
CA LYS A 32 3.82 21.45 37.08
C LYS A 32 5.22 21.05 36.59
N HIS A 33 6.24 21.77 37.06
CA HIS A 33 7.66 21.59 36.68
C HIS A 33 7.95 21.91 35.20
N ASN A 34 9.17 21.59 34.76
CA ASN A 34 9.63 21.74 33.39
C ASN A 34 9.11 20.62 32.46
N ASN A 35 7.80 20.37 32.49
CA ASN A 35 7.16 19.38 31.62
C ASN A 35 6.61 20.06 30.36
N VAL A 36 6.51 19.28 29.27
CA VAL A 36 5.96 19.77 28.00
C VAL A 36 4.46 20.05 28.14
N VAL A 37 3.99 21.15 27.56
CA VAL A 37 2.56 21.48 27.51
C VAL A 37 1.78 20.36 26.79
N PRO A 38 0.82 19.71 27.46
CA PRO A 38 0.13 18.57 26.87
C PRO A 38 -0.78 19.01 25.72
N ASN A 39 -0.47 18.56 24.50
CA ASN A 39 -1.34 18.70 23.33
C ASN A 39 -2.24 17.47 23.14
N GLY A 40 -3.11 17.22 24.14
CA GLY A 40 -4.07 16.12 24.11
C GLY A 40 -5.19 16.38 23.10
N HIS A 41 -5.37 15.49 22.14
CA HIS A 41 -6.40 15.62 21.09
C HIS A 41 -7.79 15.12 21.55
N PHE A 42 -8.18 15.47 22.77
CA PHE A 42 -9.46 15.10 23.40
C PHE A 42 -10.48 16.25 23.32
N LYS A 43 -10.51 16.94 22.18
CA LYS A 43 -11.18 18.25 22.02
C LYS A 43 -12.71 18.19 21.92
N LYS A 44 -13.24 17.06 21.45
CA LYS A 44 -14.70 16.82 21.30
C LYS A 44 -15.16 15.81 22.37
N HIS A 45 -16.45 15.52 22.43
CA HIS A 45 -17.03 14.45 23.27
C HIS A 45 -16.54 13.05 22.86
N TRP A 46 -15.23 12.81 23.01
CA TRP A 46 -14.52 11.63 22.53
C TRP A 46 -14.98 10.35 23.24
N GLN A 47 -15.49 10.49 24.47
CA GLN A 47 -16.09 9.42 25.25
C GLN A 47 -17.27 8.75 24.51
N ASN A 48 -18.04 9.51 23.72
CA ASN A 48 -19.14 8.97 22.90
C ASN A 48 -18.63 8.21 21.65
N TYR A 49 -17.37 8.38 21.27
CA TYR A 49 -16.77 7.80 20.06
C TYR A 49 -15.61 6.85 20.38
N VAL A 50 -15.63 6.23 21.56
CA VAL A 50 -14.60 5.28 21.97
C VAL A 50 -14.72 4.00 21.15
N ARG A 51 -13.70 3.76 20.31
CA ARG A 51 -13.58 2.51 19.55
C ARG A 51 -12.95 1.43 20.43
N THR A 52 -13.76 0.48 20.89
CA THR A 52 -13.28 -0.71 21.59
C THR A 52 -12.80 -1.79 20.62
N TRP A 53 -11.91 -2.68 21.08
CA TRP A 53 -11.32 -3.75 20.28
C TRP A 53 -11.79 -5.16 20.68
N PHE A 54 -12.85 -5.28 21.49
CA PHE A 54 -13.42 -6.57 21.93
C PHE A 54 -13.84 -7.48 20.76
N ASN A 55 -14.24 -6.89 19.63
CA ASN A 55 -14.62 -7.63 18.43
C ASN A 55 -13.42 -8.11 17.57
N GLN A 56 -12.18 -7.83 17.95
CA GLN A 56 -10.99 -8.20 17.19
C GLN A 56 -10.87 -9.73 16.94
N PRO A 57 -10.98 -10.62 17.95
CA PRO A 57 -10.94 -12.07 17.73
C PRO A 57 -12.09 -12.55 16.85
N ALA A 58 -13.33 -12.12 17.11
CA ALA A 58 -14.49 -12.47 16.29
C ALA A 58 -14.30 -12.06 14.82
N ARG A 59 -13.74 -10.87 14.57
CA ARG A 59 -13.40 -10.41 13.20
C ARG A 59 -12.32 -11.27 12.53
N LYS A 60 -11.34 -11.78 13.27
CA LYS A 60 -10.31 -12.70 12.74
C LYS A 60 -10.95 -14.04 12.33
N THR A 61 -11.77 -14.63 13.19
CA THR A 61 -12.50 -15.89 12.91
C THR A 61 -13.41 -15.75 11.70
N ARG A 62 -14.23 -14.68 11.66
CA ARG A 62 -15.12 -14.39 10.52
C ARG A 62 -14.34 -14.27 9.20
N ARG A 63 -13.19 -13.58 9.19
CA ARG A 63 -12.34 -13.46 7.99
C ARG A 63 -11.73 -14.81 7.59
N ARG A 64 -11.36 -15.67 8.54
CA ARG A 64 -10.84 -17.02 8.26
C ARG A 64 -11.92 -17.89 7.58
N ILE A 65 -13.12 -17.94 8.14
CA ILE A 65 -14.25 -18.70 7.58
C ILE A 65 -14.60 -18.19 6.18
N ALA A 66 -14.65 -16.87 5.98
CA ALA A 66 -14.92 -16.28 4.66
C ALA A 66 -13.85 -16.67 3.61
N ARG A 67 -12.57 -16.74 4.01
CA ARG A 67 -11.49 -17.21 3.12
C ARG A 67 -11.62 -18.69 2.78
N GLN A 68 -11.98 -19.53 3.76
CA GLN A 68 -12.23 -20.96 3.53
C GLN A 68 -13.41 -21.18 2.58
N LYS A 69 -14.54 -20.50 2.81
CA LYS A 69 -15.70 -20.52 1.91
C LYS A 69 -15.34 -20.06 0.50
N LYS A 70 -14.53 -19.01 0.37
CA LYS A 70 -14.01 -18.53 -0.93
C LYS A 70 -13.14 -19.58 -1.63
N ALA A 71 -12.25 -20.26 -0.89
CA ALA A 71 -11.35 -21.27 -1.45
C ALA A 71 -12.12 -22.45 -2.05
N VAL A 72 -13.13 -22.95 -1.32
CA VAL A 72 -14.02 -24.01 -1.80
C VAL A 72 -14.81 -23.57 -3.04
N LYS A 73 -15.38 -22.36 -3.03
CA LYS A 73 -16.17 -21.83 -4.16
C LYS A 73 -15.38 -21.67 -5.46
N ILE A 74 -14.09 -21.34 -5.35
CA ILE A 74 -13.25 -20.95 -6.50
C ILE A 74 -12.38 -22.13 -7.00
N PHE A 75 -12.38 -23.26 -6.30
CA PHE A 75 -11.67 -24.47 -6.70
C PHE A 75 -11.97 -24.81 -8.18
N PRO A 76 -10.94 -25.02 -9.03
CA PRO A 76 -9.52 -25.27 -8.70
C PRO A 76 -8.62 -24.02 -8.61
N ARG A 77 -9.10 -22.80 -8.87
CA ARG A 77 -8.24 -21.60 -8.98
C ARG A 77 -7.63 -21.18 -7.63
N PRO A 78 -6.46 -20.53 -7.61
CA PRO A 78 -5.85 -20.02 -6.38
C PRO A 78 -6.69 -18.96 -5.65
N THR A 79 -6.68 -18.98 -4.32
CA THR A 79 -7.52 -18.08 -3.48
C THR A 79 -6.99 -16.64 -3.39
N SER A 80 -5.67 -16.45 -3.58
CA SER A 80 -4.95 -15.17 -3.48
C SER A 80 -5.37 -14.14 -4.54
N GLY A 81 -6.05 -14.58 -5.61
CA GLY A 81 -6.65 -13.72 -6.63
C GLY A 81 -5.81 -13.68 -7.92
N PRO A 82 -5.97 -12.64 -8.76
CA PRO A 82 -5.27 -12.55 -10.04
C PRO A 82 -3.81 -12.11 -9.90
N LEU A 83 -3.00 -12.44 -10.91
CA LEU A 83 -1.57 -12.14 -10.95
C LEU A 83 -1.38 -10.63 -11.02
N ARG A 84 -0.46 -10.14 -10.20
CA ARG A 84 -0.08 -8.72 -10.13
C ARG A 84 1.37 -8.50 -10.59
N PRO A 85 1.66 -7.37 -11.25
CA PRO A 85 3.00 -7.04 -11.72
C PRO A 85 3.92 -6.62 -10.57
N VAL A 86 5.22 -6.65 -10.83
CA VAL A 86 6.23 -6.01 -9.99
C VAL A 86 6.26 -4.52 -10.31
N VAL A 87 6.10 -3.68 -9.28
CA VAL A 87 6.11 -2.22 -9.41
C VAL A 87 6.97 -1.60 -8.32
N GLN A 88 7.73 -0.57 -8.67
CA GLN A 88 8.52 0.22 -7.72
C GLN A 88 7.66 1.28 -7.02
N CYS A 89 7.99 1.61 -5.77
CA CYS A 89 7.34 2.72 -5.08
C CYS A 89 7.76 4.08 -5.68
N PRO A 90 6.88 5.10 -5.66
CA PRO A 90 7.10 6.33 -6.43
C PRO A 90 8.10 7.32 -5.82
N THR A 91 8.39 7.25 -4.52
CA THR A 91 9.24 8.26 -3.85
C THR A 91 10.71 7.86 -3.84
N ARG A 92 11.61 8.84 -3.84
CA ARG A 92 13.08 8.61 -3.76
C ARG A 92 13.49 7.72 -2.58
N LYS A 93 12.81 7.82 -1.43
CA LYS A 93 13.09 7.00 -0.25
C LYS A 93 12.71 5.52 -0.43
N TYR A 94 11.69 5.23 -1.24
CA TYR A 94 11.10 3.90 -1.36
C TYR A 94 11.24 3.27 -2.75
N ASN A 95 11.85 3.96 -3.72
CA ASN A 95 12.01 3.47 -5.09
C ASN A 95 12.78 2.14 -5.20
N MET A 96 13.60 1.79 -4.22
CA MET A 96 14.28 0.49 -4.13
C MET A 96 13.35 -0.65 -3.68
N LYS A 97 12.14 -0.32 -3.17
CA LYS A 97 11.19 -1.32 -2.69
C LYS A 97 10.23 -1.72 -3.81
N SER A 98 10.41 -2.94 -4.29
CA SER A 98 9.45 -3.64 -5.14
C SER A 98 8.19 -4.05 -4.35
N ARG A 99 7.02 -3.94 -4.98
CA ARG A 99 5.72 -4.36 -4.44
C ARG A 99 4.80 -4.90 -5.54
N ALA A 100 3.73 -5.60 -5.14
CA ALA A 100 2.69 -6.02 -6.06
C ALA A 100 1.82 -4.82 -6.50
N GLY A 101 1.81 -4.53 -7.80
CA GLY A 101 1.02 -3.45 -8.40
C GLY A 101 -0.48 -3.79 -8.51
N LYS A 102 -1.27 -2.86 -9.08
CA LYS A 102 -2.71 -3.09 -9.32
C LYS A 102 -2.96 -4.10 -10.45
N GLY A 103 -2.26 -3.94 -11.57
CA GLY A 103 -2.37 -4.78 -12.77
C GLY A 103 -1.33 -4.43 -13.84
N PHE A 104 -1.18 -5.33 -14.80
CA PHE A 104 -0.28 -5.22 -15.95
C PHE A 104 -0.76 -4.15 -16.93
N THR A 105 0.20 -3.50 -17.61
CA THR A 105 -0.05 -2.54 -18.68
C THR A 105 -0.43 -3.25 -19.98
N LEU A 106 -1.01 -2.51 -20.93
CA LEU A 106 -1.32 -3.04 -22.26
C LEU A 106 -0.05 -3.36 -23.05
N GLU A 107 1.03 -2.60 -22.85
CA GLU A 107 2.34 -2.82 -23.48
C GLU A 107 2.97 -4.14 -23.04
N GLU A 108 3.02 -4.39 -21.72
CA GLU A 108 3.52 -5.65 -21.15
C GLU A 108 2.72 -6.86 -21.68
N LEU A 109 1.39 -6.74 -21.75
CA LEU A 109 0.53 -7.80 -22.27
C LEU A 109 0.76 -8.06 -23.76
N LYS A 110 0.91 -7.00 -24.56
CA LYS A 110 1.22 -7.11 -25.99
C LYS A 110 2.57 -7.79 -26.21
N ALA A 111 3.60 -7.40 -25.45
CA ALA A 111 4.92 -8.02 -25.51
C ALA A 111 4.95 -9.49 -25.04
N ALA A 112 4.04 -9.87 -24.13
CA ALA A 112 3.87 -11.26 -23.70
C ALA A 112 2.95 -12.08 -24.63
N GLY A 113 2.37 -11.48 -25.68
CA GLY A 113 1.44 -12.15 -26.58
C GLY A 113 0.10 -12.52 -25.92
N ILE A 114 -0.35 -11.76 -24.92
CA ILE A 114 -1.61 -11.99 -24.21
C ILE A 114 -2.61 -10.90 -24.58
N PRO A 115 -3.78 -11.24 -25.17
CA PRO A 115 -4.77 -10.23 -25.51
C PRO A 115 -5.46 -9.67 -24.26
N ARG A 116 -5.74 -8.35 -24.26
CA ARG A 116 -6.27 -7.61 -23.10
C ARG A 116 -7.59 -8.17 -22.54
N LYS A 117 -8.45 -8.72 -23.40
CA LYS A 117 -9.74 -9.29 -23.02
C LYS A 117 -9.61 -10.68 -22.39
N LEU A 118 -8.58 -11.43 -22.80
CA LEU A 118 -8.29 -12.76 -22.28
C LEU A 118 -7.57 -12.69 -20.93
N ALA A 119 -6.70 -11.70 -20.70
CA ALA A 119 -5.95 -11.58 -19.46
C ALA A 119 -6.82 -11.70 -18.17
N PRO A 120 -7.95 -10.99 -18.01
CA PRO A 120 -8.79 -11.13 -16.82
C PRO A 120 -9.42 -12.52 -16.65
N THR A 121 -9.72 -13.25 -17.74
CA THR A 121 -10.40 -14.55 -17.67
C THR A 121 -9.46 -15.65 -17.15
N ILE A 122 -8.19 -15.58 -17.56
CA ILE A 122 -7.10 -16.46 -17.09
C ILE A 122 -6.52 -16.03 -15.74
N GLY A 123 -7.03 -14.96 -15.12
CA GLY A 123 -6.60 -14.53 -13.79
C GLY A 123 -5.40 -13.59 -13.78
N ILE A 124 -5.22 -12.76 -14.81
CA ILE A 124 -4.21 -11.69 -14.84
C ILE A 124 -4.91 -10.34 -14.65
N ALA A 125 -4.45 -9.54 -13.68
CA ALA A 125 -5.02 -8.21 -13.43
C ALA A 125 -4.48 -7.21 -14.47
N VAL A 126 -5.35 -6.36 -15.01
CA VAL A 126 -4.98 -5.34 -16.01
C VAL A 126 -5.21 -3.93 -15.43
N ASP A 127 -4.25 -3.03 -15.64
CA ASP A 127 -4.36 -1.62 -15.29
C ASP A 127 -3.93 -0.75 -16.49
N HIS A 128 -4.91 -0.30 -17.26
CA HIS A 128 -4.71 0.50 -18.47
C HIS A 128 -4.14 1.91 -18.22
N ARG A 129 -4.13 2.38 -16.96
CA ARG A 129 -3.66 3.72 -16.60
C ARG A 129 -2.15 3.80 -16.37
N ARG A 130 -1.49 2.67 -16.08
CA ARG A 130 -0.05 2.65 -15.83
C ARG A 130 0.70 2.71 -17.16
N LYS A 131 1.80 3.48 -17.19
CA LYS A 131 2.70 3.63 -18.33
C LYS A 131 4.08 3.12 -17.95
N ASN A 132 4.78 2.46 -18.86
CA ASN A 132 6.17 2.05 -18.64
C ASN A 132 7.10 3.16 -19.13
N ARG A 133 8.03 3.59 -18.27
CA ARG A 133 9.07 4.56 -18.63
C ARG A 133 10.45 3.93 -18.72
N SER A 134 10.66 2.81 -18.04
CA SER A 134 11.92 2.06 -18.05
C SER A 134 11.72 0.70 -18.71
N LEU A 135 12.67 0.36 -19.58
CA LEU A 135 12.71 -0.90 -20.31
C LEU A 135 12.92 -2.10 -19.37
N GLU A 136 13.73 -1.95 -18.33
CA GLU A 136 13.95 -3.01 -17.33
C GLU A 136 12.65 -3.45 -16.66
N SER A 137 11.80 -2.48 -16.26
CA SER A 137 10.52 -2.79 -15.61
C SER A 137 9.56 -3.53 -16.55
N LEU A 138 9.58 -3.17 -17.84
CA LEU A 138 8.82 -3.84 -18.88
C LEU A 138 9.28 -5.30 -19.03
N GLN A 139 10.59 -5.54 -19.14
CA GLN A 139 11.16 -6.87 -19.31
C GLN A 139 10.87 -7.79 -18.11
N VAL A 140 11.06 -7.30 -16.88
CA VAL A 140 10.76 -8.07 -15.65
C VAL A 140 9.29 -8.51 -15.63
N ASN A 141 8.36 -7.61 -15.97
CA ASN A 141 6.94 -7.93 -15.97
C ASN A 141 6.53 -8.83 -17.14
N VAL A 142 7.14 -8.68 -18.32
CA VAL A 142 6.93 -9.60 -19.45
C VAL A 142 7.41 -11.00 -19.09
N GLN A 143 8.58 -11.12 -18.47
CA GLN A 143 9.10 -12.41 -18.02
C GLN A 143 8.19 -13.03 -16.95
N ARG A 144 7.65 -12.22 -16.05
CA ARG A 144 6.65 -12.65 -15.06
C ARG A 144 5.37 -13.16 -15.71
N LEU A 145 4.91 -12.55 -16.81
CA LEU A 145 3.75 -13.02 -17.56
C LEU A 145 4.02 -14.35 -18.28
N LYS A 146 5.20 -14.48 -18.91
CA LYS A 146 5.61 -15.71 -19.59
C LYS A 146 5.74 -16.88 -18.62
N THR A 147 6.40 -16.67 -17.49
CA THR A 147 6.54 -17.67 -16.42
C THR A 147 5.20 -18.05 -15.80
N TYR A 148 4.26 -17.09 -15.65
CA TYR A 148 2.90 -17.41 -15.21
C TYR A 148 2.14 -18.25 -16.24
N LYS A 149 2.21 -17.88 -17.53
CA LYS A 149 1.55 -18.60 -18.62
C LYS A 149 2.04 -20.05 -18.72
N ALA A 150 3.35 -20.28 -18.54
CA ALA A 150 3.93 -21.63 -18.53
C ALA A 150 3.46 -22.48 -17.34
N LYS A 151 3.15 -21.86 -16.20
CA LYS A 151 2.66 -22.55 -14.99
C LYS A 151 1.13 -22.66 -14.92
N LEU A 152 0.42 -22.08 -15.87
CA LEU A 152 -1.03 -21.99 -15.83
C LEU A 152 -1.65 -23.23 -16.45
N VAL A 153 -2.37 -24.00 -15.64
CA VAL A 153 -3.22 -25.10 -16.12
C VAL A 153 -4.61 -24.56 -16.46
N ILE A 154 -5.04 -24.72 -17.72
CA ILE A 154 -6.35 -24.26 -18.20
C ILE A 154 -7.28 -25.46 -18.39
N PHE A 155 -8.39 -25.43 -17.66
CA PHE A 155 -9.42 -26.45 -17.77
C PHE A 155 -10.33 -26.17 -18.98
N PRO A 156 -10.67 -27.21 -19.77
CA PRO A 156 -11.63 -27.07 -20.85
C PRO A 156 -13.00 -26.68 -20.29
N ARG A 157 -13.71 -25.79 -20.98
CA ARG A 157 -15.06 -25.36 -20.56
C ARG A 157 -16.06 -26.52 -20.50
N ARG A 158 -15.85 -27.55 -21.30
CA ARG A 158 -16.62 -28.81 -21.30
C ARG A 158 -15.61 -29.96 -21.25
N ALA A 159 -15.74 -30.86 -20.28
CA ALA A 159 -14.74 -31.89 -19.98
C ALA A 159 -14.34 -32.80 -21.16
N ARG A 160 -15.19 -32.94 -22.18
CA ARG A 160 -14.95 -33.79 -23.36
C ARG A 160 -14.66 -33.01 -24.65
N LYS A 161 -14.62 -31.68 -24.61
CA LYS A 161 -14.37 -30.83 -25.79
C LYS A 161 -13.19 -29.90 -25.53
N PHE A 162 -12.00 -30.37 -25.87
CA PHE A 162 -10.75 -29.61 -25.78
C PHE A 162 -10.63 -28.64 -26.95
N LYS A 163 -10.16 -27.43 -26.65
CA LYS A 163 -9.85 -26.38 -27.61
C LYS A 163 -8.38 -26.00 -27.51
N ALA A 164 -7.89 -25.25 -28.50
CA ALA A 164 -6.56 -24.69 -28.48
C ALA A 164 -6.35 -23.83 -27.21
N GLY A 165 -5.35 -24.21 -26.40
CA GLY A 165 -5.01 -23.55 -25.14
C GLY A 165 -5.55 -24.22 -23.87
N ASP A 166 -6.28 -25.33 -23.98
CA ASP A 166 -6.60 -26.18 -22.84
C ASP A 166 -5.41 -27.10 -22.50
N SER A 167 -5.26 -27.44 -21.22
CA SER A 167 -4.21 -28.36 -20.73
C SER A 167 -4.50 -29.81 -21.06
N ALA A 168 -3.43 -30.62 -21.13
CA ALA A 168 -3.52 -32.06 -21.34
C ALA A 168 -4.25 -32.75 -20.17
N PRO A 169 -4.93 -33.89 -20.40
CA PRO A 169 -5.70 -34.59 -19.36
C PRO A 169 -4.86 -35.00 -18.13
N GLU A 170 -3.57 -35.27 -18.31
CA GLU A 170 -2.63 -35.62 -17.24
C GLU A 170 -2.37 -34.45 -16.27
N GLU A 171 -2.23 -33.23 -16.80
CA GLU A 171 -2.08 -32.00 -15.99
C GLU A 171 -3.36 -31.66 -15.24
N LEU A 172 -4.53 -32.01 -15.79
CA LEU A 172 -5.83 -31.76 -15.16
C LEU A 172 -6.05 -32.66 -13.94
N ALA A 173 -5.63 -33.92 -14.01
CA ALA A 173 -5.75 -34.87 -12.90
C ALA A 173 -4.83 -34.52 -11.73
N SER A 174 -3.65 -33.96 -12.02
CA SER A 174 -2.66 -33.54 -11.01
C SER A 174 -2.88 -32.11 -10.49
N ALA A 175 -3.80 -31.35 -11.09
CA ALA A 175 -4.06 -29.97 -10.74
C ALA A 175 -4.63 -29.84 -9.31
N THR A 176 -3.81 -29.30 -8.41
CA THR A 176 -4.21 -28.97 -7.05
C THR A 176 -4.33 -27.47 -6.85
N GLN A 177 -5.19 -27.05 -5.93
CA GLN A 177 -5.32 -25.64 -5.59
C GLN A 177 -4.06 -25.18 -4.84
N VAL A 178 -3.32 -24.25 -5.43
CA VAL A 178 -2.16 -23.62 -4.77
C VAL A 178 -2.63 -22.87 -3.52
N LYS A 179 -2.13 -23.29 -2.36
CA LYS A 179 -2.38 -22.64 -1.06
C LYS A 179 -1.36 -21.51 -0.88
N GLY A 180 -1.84 -20.29 -0.64
CA GLY A 180 -1.00 -19.11 -0.40
C GLY A 180 -0.81 -18.20 -1.61
N ASP A 181 0.24 -17.39 -1.57
CA ASP A 181 0.62 -16.48 -2.66
C ASP A 181 1.43 -17.24 -3.71
N TYR A 182 0.96 -17.22 -4.96
CA TYR A 182 1.72 -17.81 -6.06
C TYR A 182 2.67 -16.76 -6.66
N MET A 183 3.90 -17.19 -6.96
CA MET A 183 4.98 -16.33 -7.45
C MET A 183 5.19 -15.06 -6.61
N PRO A 184 5.50 -15.17 -5.31
CA PRO A 184 5.72 -14.01 -4.46
C PRO A 184 6.87 -13.14 -4.98
N ILE A 185 6.75 -11.82 -4.81
CA ILE A 185 7.80 -10.88 -5.20
C ILE A 185 8.85 -10.88 -4.10
N VAL A 186 9.96 -11.57 -4.34
CA VAL A 186 11.11 -11.59 -3.43
C VAL A 186 11.92 -10.31 -3.66
N ARG A 187 12.42 -9.74 -2.57
CA ARG A 187 13.37 -8.63 -2.63
C ARG A 187 14.76 -9.23 -2.59
N GLU A 188 15.39 -9.29 -3.74
CA GLU A 188 16.79 -9.67 -3.85
C GLU A 188 17.63 -8.62 -3.10
N LYS A 189 18.48 -9.11 -2.18
CA LYS A 189 19.48 -8.27 -1.56
C LYS A 189 20.67 -8.24 -2.51
N PRO A 190 21.18 -7.07 -2.91
CA PRO A 190 22.37 -7.02 -3.75
C PRO A 190 23.53 -7.70 -3.00
N SER A 191 24.15 -8.69 -3.64
CA SER A 191 25.43 -9.24 -3.17
C SER A 191 26.53 -8.23 -3.49
N VAL A 192 27.33 -7.88 -2.50
CA VAL A 192 28.50 -7.03 -2.69
C VAL A 192 29.70 -7.95 -2.87
N GLU A 193 30.35 -7.86 -4.03
CA GLU A 193 31.63 -8.52 -4.27
C GLU A 193 32.76 -7.61 -3.79
N PHE A 194 33.72 -8.18 -3.07
CA PHE A 194 34.89 -7.43 -2.60
C PHE A 194 35.91 -7.35 -3.74
N VAL A 195 36.06 -6.15 -4.30
CA VAL A 195 37.03 -5.87 -5.36
C VAL A 195 38.24 -5.14 -4.77
N LYS A 196 39.43 -5.38 -5.32
CA LYS A 196 40.64 -4.61 -4.96
C LYS A 196 40.44 -3.14 -5.32
N ILE A 197 40.83 -2.25 -4.40
CA ILE A 197 40.71 -0.80 -4.59
C ILE A 197 41.71 -0.36 -5.68
N THR A 198 41.20 0.19 -6.77
CA THR A 198 42.02 0.76 -7.84
C THR A 198 42.54 2.14 -7.45
N ASP A 199 43.63 2.59 -8.07
CA ASP A 199 44.20 3.91 -7.76
C ASP A 199 43.27 5.07 -8.18
N GLU A 200 42.43 4.86 -9.21
CA GLU A 200 41.36 5.78 -9.58
C GLU A 200 40.34 5.99 -8.45
N MET A 201 39.95 4.92 -7.75
CA MET A 201 39.03 5.01 -6.60
C MET A 201 39.65 5.78 -5.44
N LYS A 202 40.98 5.68 -5.25
CA LYS A 202 41.71 6.46 -4.22
C LYS A 202 41.81 7.94 -4.60
N ALA A 203 42.03 8.24 -5.88
CA ALA A 203 42.11 9.61 -6.37
C ALA A 203 40.74 10.33 -6.37
N PHE A 204 39.63 9.58 -6.41
CA PHE A 204 38.28 10.13 -6.48
C PHE A 204 37.85 10.84 -5.17
N LYS A 205 37.81 12.17 -5.20
CA LYS A 205 37.35 13.01 -4.08
C LYS A 205 35.82 13.06 -3.99
N ALA A 206 35.21 12.01 -3.44
CA ALA A 206 33.75 11.85 -3.35
C ALA A 206 33.01 13.05 -2.71
N TYR A 207 33.50 13.55 -1.56
CA TYR A 207 32.88 14.70 -0.88
C TYR A 207 32.88 15.97 -1.73
N GLY A 208 34.01 16.26 -2.39
CA GLY A 208 34.14 17.41 -3.30
C GLY A 208 33.17 17.30 -4.47
N LYS A 209 33.10 16.13 -5.11
CA LYS A 209 32.16 15.87 -6.22
C LYS A 209 30.71 16.08 -5.81
N LEU A 210 30.28 15.59 -4.64
CA LEU A 210 28.91 15.79 -4.14
C LEU A 210 28.55 17.28 -4.00
N ARG A 211 29.50 18.12 -3.57
CA ARG A 211 29.25 19.58 -3.47
C ARG A 211 29.16 20.24 -4.86
N VAL A 212 30.05 19.87 -5.78
CA VAL A 212 30.03 20.38 -7.16
C VAL A 212 28.71 20.00 -7.85
N GLU A 213 28.22 18.77 -7.69
CA GLU A 213 26.93 18.36 -8.25
C GLU A 213 25.75 19.13 -7.65
N ARG A 214 25.75 19.40 -6.33
CA ARG A 214 24.74 20.27 -5.71
C ARG A 214 24.79 21.69 -6.28
N MET A 215 25.98 22.23 -6.48
CA MET A 215 26.17 23.56 -7.07
C MET A 215 25.69 23.61 -8.52
N ASN A 216 26.03 22.59 -9.34
CA ASN A 216 25.58 22.49 -10.72
C ASN A 216 24.05 22.47 -10.80
N ALA A 217 23.39 21.64 -10.00
CA ALA A 217 21.93 21.58 -9.93
C ALA A 217 21.29 22.92 -9.49
N ARG A 218 21.93 23.64 -8.54
CA ARG A 218 21.47 24.96 -8.10
C ARG A 218 21.64 26.04 -9.17
N GLN A 219 22.72 25.98 -9.97
CA GLN A 219 23.09 27.02 -10.93
C GLN A 219 22.53 26.81 -12.34
N VAL A 220 21.77 25.74 -12.63
CA VAL A 220 21.22 25.45 -13.97
C VAL A 220 20.51 26.67 -14.57
N GLY A 221 19.57 27.27 -13.83
CA GLY A 221 18.81 28.42 -14.34
C GLY A 221 19.67 29.66 -14.62
N ALA A 222 20.61 29.98 -13.71
CA ALA A 222 21.49 31.13 -13.87
C ALA A 222 22.45 30.96 -15.04
N ARG A 223 22.97 29.75 -15.27
CA ARG A 223 23.85 29.45 -16.39
C ARG A 223 23.12 29.49 -17.73
N LEU A 224 21.90 28.94 -17.80
CA LEU A 224 21.06 29.02 -19.00
C LEU A 224 20.71 30.48 -19.33
N LYS A 225 20.38 31.29 -18.32
CA LYS A 225 20.12 32.73 -18.51
C LYS A 225 21.34 33.45 -19.08
N LYS A 226 22.52 33.28 -18.46
CA LYS A 226 23.75 33.91 -18.94
C LYS A 226 24.15 33.47 -20.35
N ALA A 227 23.99 32.19 -20.67
CA ALA A 227 24.24 31.69 -22.03
C ALA A 227 23.29 32.33 -23.06
N ALA A 228 22.00 32.45 -22.73
CA ALA A 228 21.03 33.11 -23.59
C ALA A 228 21.23 34.63 -23.71
N GLU A 229 21.83 35.29 -22.72
CA GLU A 229 22.20 36.70 -22.78
C GLU A 229 23.45 36.90 -23.65
N ALA A 230 24.48 36.06 -23.47
CA ALA A 230 25.68 36.07 -24.33
C ALA A 230 25.33 35.84 -25.81
N GLU A 231 24.48 34.85 -26.12
CA GLU A 231 24.04 34.63 -27.51
C GLU A 231 23.23 35.79 -28.12
N LYS A 232 22.61 36.64 -27.30
CA LYS A 232 21.90 37.84 -27.78
C LYS A 232 22.85 39.00 -27.99
N GLU A 233 23.90 39.11 -27.18
CA GLU A 233 24.97 40.10 -27.35
C GLU A 233 25.83 39.75 -28.58
N ASP A 234 26.14 38.48 -28.82
CA ASP A 234 26.91 38.03 -30.00
C ASP A 234 26.15 38.18 -31.33
N LYS A 235 24.82 38.31 -31.29
CA LYS A 235 23.96 38.50 -32.47
C LYS A 235 23.62 39.97 -32.76
N LYS A 236 24.04 40.88 -31.89
CA LYS A 236 23.79 42.32 -32.01
C LYS A 236 25.01 43.04 -32.55
#